data_AF-A0A7Y0K992-F1
#
_entry.id   AF-A0A7Y0K992-F1
#
_cell.length_a   1.000
_cell.length_b   1.000
_cell.length_c   1.000
_cell.angle_alpha   90.00
_cell.angle_beta   90.00
_cell.angle_gamma   90.00
#
_symmetry.space_group_name_H-M   'P 1'
#
loop_
_entity.id
_entity.type
_entity.pdbx_description
1 polymer ?
#
loop_
_entity_poly.entity_id
_entity_poly.type
_entity_poly.pdbx_seq_one_letter_code
_entity_poly.pdbx_strand_id
1 'polypeptide(L)'
;MKKIFFSLLMLFVLVGCLDEGKEYDGKKSTDTGSLEEQIMNVMAENKLKNQEIIDYDLKDDFIYVIFKNKHESGNTHNPDLVILENKEGKLKWVAGPEDRMGSSDTSMIFEREDISVTITLPFRDKTIKEVKVLGESAKAVTYIEHFTANFSREYKYWITYTKEKPTYEDIEVITE
;
A
#
# COMPACT_ATOMS: atom_id res chain seq x y z
N MET A 1 -74.52 -38.56 -33.59
CA MET A 1 -75.04 -37.34 -34.24
C MET A 1 -74.82 -36.16 -33.30
N LYS A 2 -74.45 -34.98 -33.85
CA LYS A 2 -74.61 -33.60 -33.34
C LYS A 2 -74.01 -33.30 -31.95
N LYS A 3 -72.86 -32.60 -31.86
CA LYS A 3 -72.63 -31.14 -31.98
C LYS A 3 -73.43 -30.32 -30.97
N ILE A 4 -72.73 -29.33 -30.38
CA ILE A 4 -73.15 -28.06 -29.72
C ILE A 4 -72.66 -28.01 -28.25
N PHE A 5 -72.05 -26.97 -27.68
CA PHE A 5 -71.49 -25.69 -28.14
C PHE A 5 -70.47 -25.23 -27.06
N PHE A 6 -69.58 -24.33 -27.47
CA PHE A 6 -68.79 -23.36 -26.70
C PHE A 6 -69.04 -23.18 -25.19
N SER A 7 -67.95 -23.15 -24.40
CA SER A 7 -67.74 -22.10 -23.40
C SER A 7 -66.24 -21.85 -23.17
N LEU A 8 -65.89 -20.57 -23.28
CA LEU A 8 -64.58 -19.99 -23.04
C LEU A 8 -64.37 -19.86 -21.52
N LEU A 9 -63.29 -20.42 -20.98
CA LEU A 9 -62.80 -20.01 -19.67
C LEU A 9 -61.28 -19.85 -19.72
N MET A 10 -60.87 -18.60 -19.83
CA MET A 10 -59.49 -18.14 -19.64
C MET A 10 -59.16 -18.25 -18.16
N LEU A 11 -58.15 -19.03 -17.79
CA LEU A 11 -57.55 -19.02 -16.46
C LEU A 11 -56.05 -18.82 -16.65
N PHE A 12 -55.63 -17.57 -16.44
CA PHE A 12 -54.23 -17.23 -16.21
C PHE A 12 -53.81 -17.82 -14.86
N VAL A 13 -52.84 -18.72 -14.88
CA VAL A 13 -51.99 -18.98 -13.72
C VAL A 13 -50.55 -18.77 -14.16
N LEU A 14 -50.06 -17.57 -13.89
CA LEU A 14 -48.64 -17.31 -13.70
C LEU A 14 -48.20 -18.02 -12.42
N VAL A 15 -47.03 -18.67 -12.45
CA VAL A 15 -45.96 -18.66 -11.43
C VAL A 15 -45.07 -19.90 -11.60
N GLY A 16 -43.77 -19.65 -11.79
CA GLY A 16 -42.69 -20.51 -11.32
C GLY A 16 -42.07 -21.49 -12.33
N CYS A 17 -41.16 -21.02 -13.18
CA CYS A 17 -40.13 -21.90 -13.72
C CYS A 17 -39.26 -22.41 -12.56
N LEU A 18 -39.14 -23.73 -12.48
CA LEU A 18 -38.15 -24.48 -11.69
C LEU A 18 -36.75 -23.84 -11.81
N ASP A 19 -36.11 -23.60 -10.68
CA ASP A 19 -34.64 -23.54 -10.61
C ASP A 19 -34.20 -24.73 -9.75
N GLU A 20 -33.79 -25.82 -10.41
CA GLU A 20 -33.15 -26.96 -9.78
C GLU A 20 -31.64 -26.71 -9.72
N GLY A 21 -31.10 -26.74 -8.50
CA GLY A 21 -29.70 -27.09 -8.26
C GLY A 21 -28.73 -25.92 -8.13
N LYS A 22 -28.60 -25.37 -6.92
CA LYS A 22 -27.33 -24.78 -6.46
C LYS A 22 -27.03 -25.23 -5.03
N GLU A 23 -26.16 -26.23 -4.93
CA GLU A 23 -25.36 -26.45 -3.73
C GLU A 23 -24.51 -25.20 -3.49
N TYR A 24 -24.61 -24.68 -2.28
CA TYR A 24 -23.64 -23.78 -1.69
C TYR A 24 -22.40 -24.59 -1.31
N ASP A 25 -21.23 -24.23 -1.83
CA ASP A 25 -20.01 -24.25 -1.02
C ASP A 25 -18.94 -23.28 -1.54
N GLY A 26 -18.26 -22.62 -0.61
CA GLY A 26 -16.96 -21.98 -0.83
C GLY A 26 -16.92 -20.73 -1.70
N LYS A 27 -17.41 -19.59 -1.20
CA LYS A 27 -17.01 -18.26 -1.71
C LYS A 27 -15.52 -18.02 -1.41
N LYS A 28 -14.62 -18.56 -2.23
CA LYS A 28 -13.26 -18.01 -2.39
C LYS A 28 -13.40 -16.75 -3.22
N SER A 29 -13.58 -15.60 -2.57
CA SER A 29 -13.23 -14.32 -3.16
C SER A 29 -11.71 -14.27 -3.25
N THR A 30 -11.16 -14.86 -4.30
CA THR A 30 -9.86 -14.42 -4.83
C THR A 30 -10.09 -13.03 -5.40
N ASP A 31 -9.67 -11.99 -4.67
CA ASP A 31 -9.43 -10.68 -5.26
C ASP A 31 -8.34 -10.88 -6.32
N THR A 32 -8.74 -10.91 -7.59
CA THR A 32 -7.85 -11.11 -8.74
C THR A 32 -7.30 -9.79 -9.28
N GLY A 33 -7.07 -8.81 -8.40
CA GLY A 33 -6.43 -7.54 -8.74
C GLY A 33 -4.90 -7.65 -8.74
N SER A 34 -4.20 -6.70 -9.37
CA SER A 34 -2.74 -6.64 -9.30
C SER A 34 -2.27 -6.43 -7.85
N LEU A 35 -1.00 -6.74 -7.54
CA LEU A 35 -0.48 -6.52 -6.19
C LEU A 35 -0.62 -5.05 -5.75
N GLU A 36 -0.32 -4.11 -6.65
CA GLU A 36 -0.48 -2.67 -6.39
C GLU A 36 -1.95 -2.29 -6.14
N GLU A 37 -2.89 -2.90 -6.85
CA GLU A 37 -4.32 -2.68 -6.61
C GLU A 37 -4.73 -3.16 -5.22
N GLN A 38 -4.24 -4.32 -4.79
CA GLN A 38 -4.47 -4.84 -3.44
C GLN A 38 -3.86 -3.92 -2.37
N ILE A 39 -2.64 -3.42 -2.59
CA ILE A 39 -1.99 -2.45 -1.71
C ILE A 39 -2.84 -1.18 -1.59
N MET A 40 -3.27 -0.60 -2.72
CA MET A 40 -4.09 0.61 -2.74
C MET A 40 -5.43 0.42 -2.03
N ASN A 41 -6.05 -0.76 -2.16
CA ASN A 41 -7.29 -1.09 -1.45
C ASN A 41 -7.08 -1.10 0.07
N VAL A 42 -6.05 -1.81 0.56
CA VAL A 42 -5.74 -1.85 1.99
C VAL A 42 -5.39 -0.45 2.52
N MET A 43 -4.63 0.36 1.78
CA MET A 43 -4.35 1.75 2.16
C MET A 43 -5.63 2.60 2.24
N ALA A 44 -6.53 2.48 1.27
CA ALA A 44 -7.79 3.22 1.24
C ALA A 44 -8.74 2.85 2.39
N GLU A 45 -8.81 1.56 2.75
CA GLU A 45 -9.54 1.04 3.91
C GLU A 45 -9.01 1.63 5.22
N ASN A 46 -7.70 1.87 5.30
CA ASN A 46 -7.01 2.48 6.43
C ASN A 46 -6.89 4.01 6.34
N LYS A 47 -7.83 4.65 5.60
CA LYS A 47 -7.96 6.12 5.45
C LYS A 47 -6.79 6.82 4.73
N LEU A 48 -5.84 6.09 4.15
CA LEU A 48 -4.82 6.62 3.25
C LEU A 48 -5.28 6.55 1.79
N LYS A 49 -6.27 7.38 1.46
CA LYS A 49 -6.84 7.40 0.10
C LYS A 49 -6.00 8.27 -0.84
N ASN A 50 -5.99 7.90 -2.13
CA ASN A 50 -5.38 8.68 -3.22
C ASN A 50 -3.90 9.05 -2.99
N GLN A 51 -3.18 8.16 -2.30
CA GLN A 51 -1.74 8.24 -2.13
C GLN A 51 -1.06 7.64 -3.36
N GLU A 52 0.03 8.26 -3.78
CA GLU A 52 0.86 7.79 -4.90
C GLU A 52 1.95 6.89 -4.32
N ILE A 53 1.99 5.62 -4.75
CA ILE A 53 3.05 4.68 -4.38
C ILE A 53 4.32 5.04 -5.16
N ILE A 54 5.43 5.20 -4.45
CA ILE A 54 6.74 5.51 -5.02
C ILE A 54 7.52 4.22 -5.32
N ASP A 55 7.58 3.32 -4.34
CA ASP A 55 8.26 2.03 -4.43
C ASP A 55 7.62 1.07 -3.41
N TYR A 56 7.88 -0.23 -3.55
CA TYR A 56 7.66 -1.19 -2.49
C TYR A 56 8.73 -2.28 -2.49
N ASP A 57 9.19 -2.64 -1.30
CA ASP A 57 10.12 -3.75 -1.12
C ASP A 57 9.39 -4.94 -0.48
N LEU A 58 9.66 -6.14 -1.00
CA LEU A 58 9.16 -7.40 -0.46
C LEU A 58 10.25 -8.04 0.40
N LYS A 59 9.97 -8.30 1.69
CA LYS A 59 10.89 -9.05 2.57
C LYS A 59 10.10 -10.02 3.43
N ASP A 60 10.42 -11.30 3.27
CA ASP A 60 9.70 -12.40 3.90
C ASP A 60 8.19 -12.27 3.63
N ASP A 61 7.37 -12.30 4.68
CA ASP A 61 5.92 -12.16 4.59
C ASP A 61 5.44 -10.70 4.63
N PHE A 62 6.34 -9.71 4.49
CA PHE A 62 6.02 -8.30 4.59
C PHE A 62 6.27 -7.52 3.30
N ILE A 63 5.44 -6.51 3.09
CA ILE A 63 5.53 -5.52 2.02
C ILE A 63 5.70 -4.14 2.67
N TYR A 64 6.78 -3.47 2.30
CA TYR A 64 7.12 -2.14 2.77
C TYR A 64 6.78 -1.16 1.65
N VAL A 65 5.64 -0.49 1.79
CA VAL A 65 5.09 0.38 0.75
C VAL A 65 5.50 1.81 1.04
N ILE A 66 6.32 2.38 0.17
CA ILE A 66 6.74 3.77 0.25
C ILE A 66 5.80 4.58 -0.61
N PHE A 67 5.16 5.58 -0.01
CA PHE A 67 4.21 6.43 -0.71
C PHE A 67 4.49 7.90 -0.47
N LYS A 68 4.03 8.73 -1.39
CA LYS A 68 4.14 10.19 -1.31
C LYS A 68 3.09 10.72 -0.35
N ASN A 69 3.51 11.11 0.86
CA ASN A 69 2.61 11.69 1.84
C ASN A 69 2.23 13.13 1.44
N LYS A 70 0.93 13.41 1.42
CA LYS A 70 0.37 14.75 1.22
C LYS A 70 0.00 15.33 2.58
N HIS A 71 0.94 16.01 3.25
CA HIS A 71 0.58 16.80 4.42
C HIS A 71 -0.26 18.02 4.02
N GLU A 72 -1.42 18.19 4.65
CA GLU A 72 -2.41 19.23 4.31
C GLU A 72 -1.89 20.68 4.43
N SER A 73 -0.76 20.90 5.11
CA SER A 73 -0.23 22.23 5.43
C SER A 73 1.18 22.53 4.89
N GLY A 74 1.69 21.75 3.93
CA GLY A 74 3.03 22.00 3.37
C GLY A 74 3.33 21.36 2.02
N ASN A 75 4.35 21.91 1.34
CA ASN A 75 4.90 21.39 0.07
C ASN A 75 5.83 20.18 0.27
N THR A 76 5.80 19.51 1.42
CA THR A 76 6.69 18.40 1.72
C THR A 76 6.07 17.10 1.21
N HIS A 77 6.36 16.76 -0.04
CA HIS A 77 6.11 15.44 -0.63
C HIS A 77 7.10 14.40 -0.10
N ASN A 78 7.33 14.40 1.22
CA ASN A 78 8.28 13.48 1.81
C ASN A 78 7.68 12.06 1.73
N PRO A 79 8.49 11.05 1.39
CA PRO A 79 8.05 9.68 1.42
C PRO A 79 7.67 9.28 2.84
N ASP A 80 6.72 8.37 2.93
CA ASP A 80 6.25 7.77 4.16
C ASP A 80 6.00 6.28 3.92
N LEU A 81 5.76 5.54 4.99
CA LEU A 81 5.75 4.08 4.95
C LEU A 81 4.42 3.51 5.42
N VAL A 82 3.95 2.50 4.70
CA VAL A 82 2.99 1.50 5.18
C VAL A 82 3.68 0.15 5.20
N ILE A 83 3.45 -0.62 6.25
CA ILE A 83 3.90 -2.02 6.35
C ILE A 83 2.66 -2.90 6.26
N LEU A 84 2.66 -3.79 5.28
CA LEU A 84 1.63 -4.79 5.07
C LEU A 84 2.21 -6.18 5.31
N GLU A 85 1.41 -7.06 5.88
CA GLU A 85 1.71 -8.49 5.95
C GLU A 85 0.94 -9.20 4.83
N ASN A 86 1.62 -10.08 4.09
CA ASN A 86 1.04 -10.93 3.07
C ASN A 86 0.98 -12.37 3.57
N LYS A 87 -0.21 -12.80 4.00
CA LYS A 87 -0.47 -14.20 4.37
C LYS A 87 -1.38 -14.83 3.35
N GLU A 88 -0.86 -15.86 2.67
CA GLU A 88 -1.61 -16.65 1.68
C GLU A 88 -2.26 -15.80 0.57
N GLY A 89 -1.57 -14.72 0.15
CA GLY A 89 -2.07 -13.81 -0.88
C GLY A 89 -3.11 -12.81 -0.39
N LYS A 90 -3.28 -12.65 0.92
CA LYS A 90 -4.13 -11.62 1.53
C LYS A 90 -3.27 -10.60 2.26
N LEU A 91 -3.37 -9.35 1.83
CA LEU A 91 -2.68 -8.24 2.46
C LEU A 91 -3.43 -7.76 3.71
N LYS A 92 -2.69 -7.52 4.79
CA LYS A 92 -3.19 -6.98 6.05
C LYS A 92 -2.34 -5.79 6.47
N TRP A 93 -2.98 -4.72 6.91
CA TRP A 93 -2.30 -3.58 7.51
C TRP A 93 -1.62 -3.98 8.82
N VAL A 94 -0.31 -3.75 8.91
CA VAL A 94 0.49 -3.97 10.12
C VAL A 94 0.79 -2.63 10.77
N ALA A 95 1.17 -1.64 9.96
CA ALA A 95 1.50 -0.31 10.44
C ALA A 95 1.48 0.74 9.35
N GLY A 96 1.39 2.01 9.75
CA GLY A 96 1.62 3.14 8.87
C GLY A 96 2.15 4.38 9.59
N PRO A 97 1.86 5.60 9.08
CA PRO A 97 2.48 6.85 9.54
C PRO A 97 2.35 7.14 11.03
N GLU A 98 1.23 6.75 11.64
CA GLU A 98 0.96 6.96 13.07
C GLU A 98 1.75 5.99 13.97
N ASP A 99 2.32 4.93 13.40
CA ASP A 99 3.06 3.88 14.13
C ASP A 99 4.59 4.09 14.05
N ARG A 100 5.03 5.32 13.75
CA ARG A 100 6.43 5.73 13.80
C ARG A 100 6.90 5.78 15.26
N MET A 101 8.01 5.12 15.55
CA MET A 101 8.60 5.10 16.90
C MET A 101 9.58 6.25 17.10
N GLY A 102 10.20 6.72 16.01
CA GLY A 102 10.96 7.96 15.98
C GLY A 102 10.64 8.74 14.70
N SER A 103 10.33 10.03 14.83
CA SER A 103 10.41 10.97 13.71
C SER A 103 11.28 12.19 14.07
N SER A 104 12.23 12.53 13.21
CA SER A 104 12.95 13.81 13.20
C SER A 104 12.67 14.51 11.87
N ASP A 105 13.18 15.74 11.70
CA ASP A 105 13.02 16.49 10.44
C ASP A 105 13.63 15.77 9.23
N THR A 106 14.52 14.82 9.46
CA THR A 106 15.36 14.20 8.41
C THR A 106 15.36 12.68 8.45
N SER A 107 14.72 12.04 9.43
CA SER A 107 14.64 10.58 9.50
C SER A 107 13.39 10.09 10.21
N MET A 108 12.88 8.95 9.76
CA MET A 108 11.73 8.25 10.33
C MET A 108 12.12 6.80 10.61
N ILE A 109 11.75 6.30 11.79
CA ILE A 109 12.05 4.94 12.27
C ILE A 109 10.75 4.23 12.58
N PHE A 110 10.55 3.07 11.95
CA PHE A 110 9.44 2.16 12.17
C PHE A 110 9.98 0.87 12.77
N GLU A 111 9.87 0.69 14.08
CA GLU A 111 10.33 -0.53 14.75
C GLU A 111 9.24 -1.61 14.77
N ARG A 112 9.55 -2.82 14.32
CA ARG A 112 8.70 -4.00 14.52
C ARG A 112 9.48 -5.07 15.29
N GLU A 113 8.80 -6.15 15.66
CA GLU A 113 9.42 -7.22 16.46
C GLU A 113 10.61 -7.85 15.74
N ASP A 114 10.51 -8.05 14.42
CA ASP A 114 11.53 -8.75 13.64
C ASP A 114 12.41 -7.84 12.77
N ILE A 115 11.92 -6.64 12.45
CA ILE A 115 12.56 -5.75 11.49
C ILE A 115 12.21 -4.28 11.75
N SER A 116 13.23 -3.44 11.77
CA SER A 116 13.11 -2.00 11.84
C SER A 116 13.39 -1.40 10.46
N VAL A 117 12.61 -0.40 10.09
CA VAL A 117 12.79 0.35 8.84
C VAL A 117 13.17 1.79 9.18
N THR A 118 14.26 2.25 8.60
CA THR A 118 14.69 3.64 8.72
C THR A 118 14.64 4.30 7.35
N ILE A 119 13.92 5.41 7.25
CA ILE A 119 13.90 6.28 6.06
C ILE A 119 14.60 7.59 6.41
N THR A 120 15.66 7.93 5.67
CA THR A 120 16.38 9.19 5.80
C THR A 120 16.09 10.09 4.60
N LEU A 121 15.79 11.35 4.87
CA LEU A 121 15.45 12.38 3.90
C LEU A 121 16.68 13.26 3.59
N PRO A 122 16.72 13.89 2.41
CA PRO A 122 17.82 14.77 2.03
C PRO A 122 17.89 16.02 2.91
N PHE A 123 19.11 16.49 3.18
CA PHE A 123 19.36 17.80 3.79
C PHE A 123 19.38 18.85 2.69
N ARG A 124 18.64 19.95 2.88
CA ARG A 124 18.35 20.95 1.84
C ARG A 124 19.59 21.49 1.10
N ASP A 125 20.75 21.49 1.76
CA ASP A 125 21.96 22.14 1.24
C ASP A 125 23.18 21.20 1.16
N LYS A 126 23.02 19.88 1.29
CA LYS A 126 24.15 18.94 1.24
C LYS A 126 23.95 17.80 0.26
N THR A 127 24.98 17.50 -0.53
CA THR A 127 25.04 16.27 -1.31
C THR A 127 25.37 15.12 -0.37
N ILE A 128 24.42 14.21 -0.18
CA ILE A 128 24.62 12.98 0.58
C ILE A 128 25.28 11.95 -0.34
N LYS A 129 26.47 11.49 0.06
CA LYS A 129 27.22 10.43 -0.59
C LYS A 129 26.72 9.05 -0.15
N GLU A 130 26.49 8.88 1.15
CA GLU A 130 26.07 7.60 1.73
C GLU A 130 25.29 7.85 3.02
N VAL A 131 24.30 7.01 3.31
CA VAL A 131 23.67 6.90 4.62
C VAL A 131 23.95 5.51 5.14
N LYS A 132 24.33 5.39 6.41
CA LYS A 132 24.42 4.12 7.12
C LYS A 132 23.49 4.13 8.32
N VAL A 133 22.93 2.98 8.64
CA VAL A 133 22.15 2.75 9.86
C VAL A 133 22.71 1.51 10.52
N LEU A 134 23.16 1.61 11.76
CA LEU A 134 23.85 0.51 12.47
C LEU A 134 25.05 -0.03 11.67
N GLY A 135 25.77 0.86 10.96
CA GLY A 135 26.90 0.50 10.10
C GLY A 135 26.54 -0.10 8.74
N GLU A 136 25.28 -0.40 8.46
CA GLU A 136 24.82 -0.92 7.17
C GLU A 136 24.43 0.19 6.19
N SER A 137 24.93 0.12 4.96
CA SER A 137 24.63 1.11 3.92
C SER A 137 23.16 1.06 3.49
N ALA A 138 22.52 2.23 3.47
CA ALA A 138 21.13 2.38 3.04
C ALA A 138 20.98 2.33 1.51
N LYS A 139 19.86 1.78 1.04
CA LYS A 139 19.44 1.85 -0.37
C LYS A 139 19.02 3.28 -0.68
N ALA A 140 19.71 3.95 -1.60
CA ALA A 140 19.29 5.24 -2.12
C ALA A 140 18.18 5.03 -3.16
N VAL A 141 17.08 5.76 -3.03
CA VAL A 141 15.97 5.75 -3.99
C VAL A 141 15.77 7.16 -4.52
N THR A 142 15.69 7.27 -5.84
CA THR A 142 15.43 8.52 -6.56
C THR A 142 14.22 8.31 -7.45
N TYR A 143 13.23 9.20 -7.36
CA TYR A 143 12.09 9.22 -8.28
C TYR A 143 11.88 10.63 -8.85
N ILE A 144 11.38 10.68 -10.07
CA ILE A 144 11.19 11.93 -10.83
C ILE A 144 9.69 12.11 -11.05
N GLU A 145 9.13 13.17 -10.45
CA GLU A 145 7.76 13.57 -10.70
C GLU A 145 7.72 14.56 -11.87
N HIS A 146 6.97 14.22 -12.91
CA HIS A 146 6.74 15.11 -14.05
C HIS A 146 5.43 15.88 -13.84
N PHE A 147 5.52 17.19 -13.64
CA PHE A 147 4.34 18.06 -13.53
C PHE A 147 3.87 18.55 -14.91
N THR A 148 4.83 18.80 -15.80
CA THR A 148 4.59 19.16 -17.21
C THR A 148 5.68 18.53 -18.07
N ALA A 149 5.53 18.61 -19.40
CA ALA A 149 6.53 18.12 -20.35
C ALA A 149 7.95 18.70 -20.12
N ASN A 150 8.04 19.92 -19.56
CA ASN A 150 9.31 20.64 -19.39
C ASN A 150 9.67 20.89 -17.93
N PHE A 151 8.86 20.43 -16.98
CA PHE A 151 9.09 20.65 -15.56
C PHE A 151 8.89 19.35 -14.79
N SER A 152 9.97 18.86 -14.22
CA SER A 152 10.00 17.74 -13.29
C SER A 152 10.69 18.14 -11.99
N ARG A 153 10.43 17.37 -10.93
CA ARG A 153 11.15 17.46 -9.67
C ARG A 153 11.70 16.08 -9.31
N GLU A 154 12.97 16.06 -8.95
CA GLU A 154 13.59 14.89 -8.36
C GLU A 154 13.32 14.87 -6.86
N TYR A 155 12.99 13.69 -6.35
CA TYR A 155 12.91 13.41 -4.94
C TYR A 155 13.81 12.22 -4.62
N LYS A 156 14.49 12.30 -3.48
CA LYS A 156 15.45 11.30 -3.06
C LYS A 156 15.20 10.93 -1.60
N TYR A 157 15.45 9.67 -1.25
CA TYR A 157 15.51 9.21 0.13
C TYR A 157 16.45 8.00 0.24
N TRP A 158 16.77 7.62 1.46
CA TRP A 158 17.55 6.44 1.78
C TRP A 158 16.74 5.54 2.70
N ILE A 159 16.75 4.24 2.44
CA ILE A 159 16.01 3.26 3.23
C ILE A 159 16.90 2.11 3.68
N THR A 160 16.82 1.75 4.95
CA THR A 160 17.52 0.59 5.54
C THR A 160 16.54 -0.28 6.31
N TYR A 161 16.83 -1.57 6.32
CA TYR A 161 16.08 -2.60 7.02
C TYR A 161 17.02 -3.33 7.95
N THR A 162 16.78 -3.24 9.26
CA THR A 162 17.68 -3.78 10.27
C THR A 162 16.92 -4.71 11.20
N LYS A 163 17.59 -5.75 11.73
CA LYS A 163 16.98 -6.63 12.75
C LYS A 163 16.99 -5.98 14.12
N GLU A 164 18.03 -5.21 14.39
CA GLU A 164 18.15 -4.41 15.60
C GLU A 164 17.30 -3.14 15.49
N LYS A 165 17.04 -2.50 16.62
CA LYS A 165 16.24 -1.28 16.70
C LYS A 165 17.17 -0.08 16.70
N PRO A 166 17.28 0.68 15.59
CA PRO A 166 18.17 1.82 15.53
C PRO A 166 17.61 2.98 16.34
N THR A 167 18.49 3.78 16.94
CA THR A 167 18.18 5.14 17.39
C THR A 167 18.72 6.16 16.38
N TYR A 168 18.56 7.46 16.65
CA TYR A 168 19.09 8.50 15.76
C TYR A 168 20.61 8.56 15.76
N GLU A 169 21.23 8.18 16.87
CA GLU A 169 22.69 8.13 17.02
C GLU A 169 23.32 7.05 16.13
N ASP A 170 22.54 6.05 15.72
CA ASP A 170 22.98 4.97 14.83
C ASP A 170 22.90 5.36 13.34
N ILE A 171 22.38 6.55 13.01
CA ILE A 171 22.24 7.05 11.64
C ILE A 171 23.44 7.91 11.29
N GLU A 172 24.30 7.40 10.41
CA GLU A 172 25.45 8.12 9.88
C GLU A 172 25.11 8.67 8.49
N VAL A 173 25.20 9.99 8.31
CA VAL A 173 25.07 10.63 7.01
C VAL A 173 26.42 11.15 6.56
N ILE A 174 26.96 10.53 5.50
CA ILE A 174 28.23 10.89 4.89
C ILE A 174 27.94 11.81 3.70
N THR A 175 28.51 13.00 3.72
CA THR A 175 28.39 13.99 2.64
C THR A 175 29.67 14.07 1.82
N GLU A 176 29.59 14.69 0.65
CA GLU A 176 30.78 15.03 -0.17
C GLU A 176 31.73 16.02 0.52
#